data_AF-A0A6V8LC62-F1
#
_entry.id   AF-A0A6V8LC62-F1
#
_cell.length_a   1.000
_cell.length_b   1.000
_cell.length_c   1.000
_cell.angle_alpha   90.00
_cell.angle_beta   90.00
_cell.angle_gamma   90.00
#
_symmetry.space_group_name_H-M   'P 1'
#
loop_
_entity.id
_entity.type
_entity.pdbx_description
1 polymer ?
#
loop_
_entity_poly.entity_id
_entity_poly.type
_entity_poly.pdbx_seq_one_letter_code
_entity_poly.pdbx_strand_id
1 'polypeptide(L)' 'MLLPSACPNIFELNTGDYLAVGRDVTAYMRRLLPVDAGCAEDEAIVLLPQRVVVLAAPEILAA' A
#
# COMPACT_ATOMS: atom_id res chain seq x y z
N MET A 1 -22.43 15.70 4.42
CA MET A 1 -21.23 15.58 5.28
C MET A 1 -20.45 14.38 4.77
N LEU A 2 -19.54 14.60 3.82
CA LEU A 2 -18.78 13.53 3.17
C LEU A 2 -17.65 13.11 4.11
N LEU A 3 -17.64 11.83 4.50
CA LEU A 3 -16.48 11.21 5.15
C LEU A 3 -15.25 11.51 4.29
N PRO A 4 -14.13 12.00 4.87
CA PRO A 4 -12.93 12.25 4.08
C PRO A 4 -12.58 10.94 3.40
N SER A 5 -12.49 10.98 2.06
CA SER A 5 -12.14 9.85 1.21
C SER A 5 -11.03 9.08 1.90
N ALA A 6 -11.33 7.85 2.29
CA ALA A 6 -10.40 7.00 3.03
C ALA A 6 -9.26 6.62 2.09
N CYS A 7 -8.33 7.53 1.85
CA CYS A 7 -7.06 7.21 1.22
C CYS A 7 -6.35 6.22 2.15
N PRO A 8 -5.89 5.08 1.63
CA PRO A 8 -5.70 4.72 0.25
C PRO A 8 -6.95 4.08 -0.35
N ASN A 9 -7.17 4.36 -1.62
CA ASN A 9 -8.16 3.63 -2.41
C ASN A 9 -7.49 2.39 -2.98
N ILE A 10 -8.07 1.22 -2.70
CA ILE A 10 -7.65 -0.06 -3.28
C ILE A 10 -8.68 -0.43 -4.36
N PHE A 11 -8.20 -0.78 -5.56
CA PHE A 11 -9.04 -1.16 -6.71
C PHE A 11 -8.62 -2.53 -7.23
N GLU A 12 -9.57 -3.44 -7.40
CA GLU A 12 -9.35 -4.72 -8.07
C GLU A 12 -9.40 -4.54 -9.59
N LEU A 13 -8.45 -5.16 -10.29
CA LEU A 13 -8.38 -5.23 -11.74
C LEU A 13 -9.04 -6.51 -12.23
N ASN A 14 -9.41 -6.53 -13.52
CA ASN A 14 -9.97 -7.73 -14.15
C ASN A 14 -8.99 -8.91 -14.23
N THR A 15 -7.69 -8.67 -14.00
CA THR A 15 -6.64 -9.70 -13.89
C THR A 15 -6.65 -10.40 -12.54
N GLY A 16 -7.34 -9.85 -11.54
CA GLY A 16 -7.26 -10.26 -10.14
C GLY A 16 -6.17 -9.53 -9.34
N ASP A 17 -5.40 -8.64 -9.98
CA ASP A 17 -4.43 -7.78 -9.30
C ASP A 17 -5.11 -6.58 -8.64
N TYR A 18 -4.42 -5.94 -7.69
CA TYR A 18 -4.93 -4.78 -6.97
C TYR A 18 -4.04 -3.56 -7.16
N LEU A 19 -4.66 -2.41 -7.41
CA LEU A 19 -4.00 -1.11 -7.38
C LEU A 19 -4.21 -0.43 -6.03
N ALA A 20 -3.16 0.16 -5.47
CA ALA A 20 -3.24 1.00 -4.28
C ALA A 20 -2.91 2.46 -4.63
N VAL A 21 -3.86 3.37 -4.41
CA VAL A 21 -3.68 4.81 -4.61
C VAL A 21 -3.60 5.49 -3.25
N GLY A 22 -2.43 6.05 -2.93
CA GLY A 22 -2.17 6.70 -1.65
C GLY A 22 -1.16 7.84 -1.77
N ARG A 23 -0.64 8.29 -0.63
CA ARG A 23 0.46 9.28 -0.61
C ARG A 23 1.75 8.59 -1.03
N ASP A 24 2.34 9.04 -2.14
CA ASP A 24 3.68 8.62 -2.56
C ASP A 24 4.72 9.15 -1.57
N VAL A 25 5.52 8.23 -1.03
CA VAL A 25 6.64 8.50 -0.12
C VAL A 25 7.95 7.88 -0.62
N THR A 26 8.00 7.47 -1.89
CA THR A 26 9.11 6.73 -2.51
C THR A 26 10.45 7.44 -2.32
N ALA A 27 10.52 8.74 -2.63
CA ALA A 27 11.76 9.50 -2.55
C ALA A 27 12.40 9.51 -1.14
N TYR A 28 11.57 9.50 -0.09
CA TYR A 28 12.01 9.51 1.30
C TYR A 28 12.26 8.10 1.84
N MET A 29 11.33 7.18 1.60
CA MET A 29 11.35 5.84 2.19
C MET A 29 12.35 4.90 1.52
N ARG A 30 12.70 5.10 0.25
CA ARG A 30 13.62 4.20 -0.48
C ARG A 30 14.98 4.03 0.19
N ARG A 31 15.44 5.05 0.93
CA ARG A 31 16.71 5.01 1.69
C ARG A 31 16.57 4.47 3.12
N LEU A 32 15.33 4.29 3.58
CA LEU A 32 14.98 3.89 4.94
C LEU A 32 14.33 2.50 4.96
N LEU A 33 14.31 1.80 3.83
CA LEU A 33 13.80 0.44 3.76
C LEU A 33 14.63 -0.50 4.64
N PRO A 34 13.99 -1.49 5.27
CA PRO A 34 14.68 -2.63 5.90
C PRO A 34 15.68 -3.29 4.94
N VAL A 35 16.67 -3.98 5.51
CA VAL A 35 17.75 -4.61 4.73
C VAL A 35 17.25 -5.68 3.74
N ASP A 36 16.10 -6.28 4.04
CA ASP A 36 15.43 -7.32 3.28
C ASP A 36 14.31 -6.79 2.36
N ALA A 37 14.09 -5.46 2.32
CA ALA A 37 13.09 -4.82 1.49
C ALA A 37 13.70 -4.04 0.32
N GLY A 38 13.01 -4.04 -0.81
CA GLY A 38 13.42 -3.33 -2.04
C GLY A 38 12.29 -2.47 -2.62
N CYS A 39 12.67 -1.62 -3.59
CA CYS A 39 11.75 -0.88 -4.44
C CYS A 39 12.43 -0.74 -5.81
N ALA A 40 11.88 -1.40 -6.83
CA ALA A 40 12.32 -1.37 -8.22
C ALA A 40 12.06 -0.02 -8.89
N GLU A 41 12.41 0.12 -10.17
CA GLU A 41 12.21 1.37 -10.92
C GLU A 41 10.74 1.61 -11.30
N ASP A 42 9.98 0.54 -11.46
CA ASP A 42 8.55 0.52 -11.79
C ASP A 42 7.64 0.40 -10.55
N GLU A 43 8.23 0.43 -9.35
CA GLU A 43 7.51 0.38 -8.08
C GLU A 43 7.47 1.74 -7.39
N ALA A 44 6.41 1.95 -6.59
CA ALA A 44 6.26 3.11 -5.74
C ALA A 44 5.93 2.69 -4.30
N ILE A 45 6.51 3.40 -3.33
CA ILE A 45 6.20 3.24 -1.92
C ILE A 45 5.06 4.18 -1.57
N VAL A 46 3.89 3.62 -1.26
CA VAL A 46 2.69 4.37 -0.88
C VAL A 46 2.34 4.15 0.59
N LEU A 47 1.89 5.21 1.26
CA LEU A 47 1.50 5.14 2.67
C LEU A 47 0.10 4.54 2.84
N LEU A 48 0.01 3.41 3.56
CA LEU A 48 -1.25 2.77 3.95
C LEU A 48 -1.56 3.05 5.45
N PRO A 49 -2.77 3.48 5.81
CA PRO A 49 -3.27 3.60 7.16
C PRO A 49 -3.23 2.26 7.86
N GLN A 50 -2.76 2.29 9.11
CA GLN A 50 -2.67 1.12 9.97
C GLN A 50 -3.96 0.31 10.03
N ARG A 51 -5.13 0.97 10.09
CA ARG A 51 -6.43 0.27 10.16
C ARG A 51 -6.66 -0.67 8.97
N VAL A 52 -6.20 -0.31 7.77
CA VAL A 52 -6.37 -1.13 6.56
C VAL A 52 -5.51 -2.37 6.68
N VAL A 53 -4.24 -2.20 7.04
CA VAL A 53 -3.27 -3.29 7.16
C VAL A 53 -3.65 -4.24 8.30
N VAL A 54 -4.05 -3.73 9.46
CA VAL A 54 -4.43 -4.57 10.62
C VAL A 54 -5.64 -5.45 10.32
N LEU A 55 -6.63 -4.92 9.58
CA LEU A 55 -7.81 -5.69 9.19
C LEU A 55 -7.49 -6.73 8.10
N ALA A 56 -6.53 -6.44 7.21
CA ALA A 56 -6.15 -7.33 6.11
C ALA A 56 -5.07 -8.38 6.48
N ALA A 57 -4.20 -8.08 7.44
CA ALA A 57 -3.05 -8.92 7.80
C ALA A 57 -3.40 -10.39 8.12
N PRO A 58 -4.49 -10.70 8.84
CA PRO A 58 -4.86 -12.10 9.09
C PRO A 58 -5.09 -12.90 7.80
N GLU A 59 -5.68 -12.29 6.79
CA GLU A 59 -5.97 -12.95 5.50
C GLU A 59 -4.70 -13.07 4.64
N ILE A 60 -3.82 -12.06 4.68
CA ILE A 60 -2.55 -12.06 3.92
C ILE A 60 -1.59 -13.13 4.44
N LEU A 61 -1.52 -13.33 5.76
CA LEU A 61 -0.63 -14.28 6.42
C LEU A 61 -1.18 -15.72 6.46
N ALA A 62 -2.45 -15.91 6.12
CA ALA A 62 -3.10 -17.22 6.08
C ALA A 62 -2.88 -17.97 4.76
N ALA A 63 -2.38 -17.30 3.72
CA ALA A 63 -2.03 -17.85 2.42
C ALA A 63 -0.58 -18.32 2.36
#